data_AF-A0A968D175-F1
#
_entry.id   AF-A0A968D175-F1
#
_cell.length_a   1.000
_cell.length_b   1.000
_cell.length_c   1.000
_cell.angle_alpha   90.00
_cell.angle_beta   90.00
_cell.angle_gamma   90.00
#
_symmetry.space_group_name_H-M   'P 1'
#
loop_
_entity.id
_entity.type
_entity.pdbx_description
1 polymer ?
#
loop_
_entity_poly.entity_id
_entity_poly.type
_entity_poly.pdbx_seq_one_letter_code
_entity_poly.pdbx_strand_id
1 'polypeptide(L)'
;SRKEVYVEPPQTLSLPVGTYRQVEDHYSIQHDFPQTYHIGQEGLSKTASPERVMQARQLKGYLIFYDQILADYLAQLAHFPKLFSLDPAISRTYFSQFLKNIAGTTQSFETEFYTDLQEVLDLEGQWKLSEDDTSFHDRRNRVLDHLMARFAEQFTNYVLLMNSRRHNGRTGKPDNELIADKIQFLTEYPEISRERNKAFNYRPQSNSEIWDTDNVSGAQKRISRLTGIDSYERRNLDCPELLDVLFTTSKSGAQFLLKIKDSSSQQIFKSREKFPSREAAMAKAKIIFSVFQDEKTATIQQRPSDGKYVLFFKKGSTQLTHDRLFDSQVEASAIWHAVQERYRDLLTGRSPGGSEKILCNKEGFFLIEHILLRPFQEGDTLMDICLGPDCEGCGDEDPYSFRVSIVLPYWPTGFQDREFRRFFERTLREQIPAHILVK
;
A
#
# COMPACT_ATOMS: atom_id res chain seq x y z
N SER A 1 -17.40 48.05 2.07
CA SER A 1 -15.98 47.64 2.02
C SER A 1 -15.84 46.25 2.64
N ARG A 2 -15.60 45.19 1.85
CA ARG A 2 -15.41 43.81 2.33
C ARG A 2 -13.92 43.44 2.41
N LYS A 3 -13.08 44.34 2.95
CA LYS A 3 -11.62 44.15 3.04
C LYS A 3 -11.10 43.83 4.45
N GLU A 4 -11.95 43.74 5.47
CA GLU A 4 -11.50 43.57 6.87
C GLU A 4 -11.61 42.14 7.43
N VAL A 5 -11.81 41.12 6.59
CA VAL A 5 -11.80 39.70 7.03
C VAL A 5 -10.63 38.91 6.45
N TYR A 6 -9.71 39.59 5.74
CA TYR A 6 -8.45 38.96 5.31
C TYR A 6 -7.39 39.19 6.39
N VAL A 7 -7.18 38.16 7.21
CA VAL A 7 -6.00 38.04 8.08
C VAL A 7 -4.75 37.94 7.19
N GLU A 8 -3.73 38.77 7.41
CA GLU A 8 -2.49 38.75 6.64
C GLU A 8 -1.70 37.43 6.86
N PRO A 9 -1.23 36.75 5.79
CA PRO A 9 -0.26 35.67 5.91
C PRO A 9 1.11 36.20 6.37
N PRO A 10 1.84 35.49 7.26
CA PRO A 10 1.56 34.18 7.81
C PRO A 10 1.30 34.27 9.32
N GLN A 11 0.05 34.39 9.74
CA GLN A 11 -0.30 33.96 11.09
C GLN A 11 -0.34 32.43 11.12
N THR A 12 0.84 31.81 11.18
CA THR A 12 0.96 30.41 11.57
C THR A 12 0.40 30.30 12.97
N LEU A 13 -0.70 29.56 13.16
CA LEU A 13 -1.20 29.25 14.49
C LEU A 13 -0.09 28.48 15.21
N SER A 14 0.52 29.09 16.23
CA SER A 14 1.51 28.40 17.05
C SER A 14 0.82 27.26 17.78
N LEU A 15 1.29 26.03 17.57
CA LEU A 15 0.82 24.90 18.35
C LEU A 15 1.11 25.17 19.84
N PRO A 16 0.14 24.92 20.73
CA PRO A 16 0.38 25.08 22.16
C PRO A 16 1.50 24.13 22.60
N VAL A 17 2.47 24.65 23.34
CA VAL A 17 3.56 23.85 23.91
C VAL A 17 3.07 23.22 25.21
N GLY A 18 3.14 21.88 25.29
CA GLY A 18 2.81 21.14 26.51
C GLY A 18 3.99 20.98 27.45
N THR A 19 3.73 20.83 28.74
CA THR A 19 4.73 20.40 29.74
C THR A 19 4.66 18.89 29.90
N TYR A 20 5.76 18.20 29.63
CA TYR A 20 5.85 16.75 29.87
C TYR A 20 5.65 16.44 31.37
N ARG A 21 4.87 15.40 31.65
CA ARG A 21 4.68 14.84 32.98
C ARG A 21 4.99 13.35 32.93
N GLN A 22 5.80 12.89 33.88
CA GLN A 22 6.14 11.47 34.02
C GLN A 22 4.98 10.72 34.68
N VAL A 23 3.91 10.52 33.91
CA VAL A 23 2.67 9.89 34.40
C VAL A 23 2.71 8.37 34.42
N GLU A 24 3.78 7.76 33.90
CA GLU A 24 3.95 6.30 33.88
C GLU A 24 4.35 5.75 35.26
N ASP A 25 4.96 6.56 36.13
CA ASP A 25 5.46 6.07 37.41
C ASP A 25 4.30 5.67 38.35
N HIS A 26 4.27 4.39 38.72
CA HIS A 26 3.33 3.84 39.70
C HIS A 26 3.91 3.86 41.12
N TYR A 27 3.12 4.36 42.08
CA TYR A 27 3.42 4.27 43.51
C TYR A 27 2.49 3.25 44.15
N SER A 28 3.06 2.21 44.76
CA SER A 28 2.27 1.08 45.25
C SER A 28 1.36 1.45 46.42
N ILE A 29 0.12 0.96 46.36
CA ILE A 29 -0.86 1.13 47.44
C ILE A 29 -0.41 0.48 48.74
N GLN A 30 0.51 -0.49 48.67
CA GLN A 30 1.08 -1.14 49.86
C GLN A 30 1.83 -0.15 50.75
N HIS A 31 2.33 0.94 50.18
CA HIS A 31 3.04 1.99 50.93
C HIS A 31 2.09 2.90 51.70
N ASP A 32 0.80 2.93 51.35
CA ASP A 32 -0.22 3.73 52.02
C ASP A 32 -0.83 3.03 53.24
N PHE A 33 -0.54 1.72 53.41
CA PHE A 33 -1.01 0.97 54.58
C PHE A 33 -0.27 1.40 55.85
N PRO A 34 -0.96 1.43 57.02
CA PRO A 34 -0.30 1.70 58.29
C PRO A 34 0.87 0.76 58.55
N GLN A 35 1.94 1.26 59.18
CA GLN A 35 3.16 0.49 59.44
C GLN A 35 2.92 -0.83 60.18
N THR A 36 1.85 -0.94 60.98
CA THR A 36 1.48 -2.18 61.68
C THR A 36 1.24 -3.37 60.74
N TYR A 37 0.95 -3.13 59.46
CA TYR A 37 0.78 -4.18 58.45
C TYR A 37 2.11 -4.70 57.91
N HIS A 38 3.20 -3.95 58.06
CA HIS A 38 4.56 -4.35 57.63
C HIS A 38 4.69 -4.73 56.15
N ILE A 39 3.83 -4.16 55.29
CA ILE A 39 3.85 -4.40 53.84
C ILE A 39 4.45 -3.23 53.04
N GLY A 40 4.55 -2.04 53.64
CA GLY A 40 5.18 -0.86 53.02
C GLY A 40 6.70 -0.95 52.95
N GLN A 41 7.35 0.19 52.69
CA GLN A 41 8.81 0.26 52.48
C GLN A 41 9.64 -0.22 53.68
N GLU A 42 9.18 0.02 54.91
CA GLU A 42 9.86 -0.42 56.14
C GLU A 42 9.91 -1.94 56.28
N GLY A 43 8.96 -2.64 55.67
CA GLY A 43 8.88 -4.10 55.67
C GLY A 43 8.77 -4.73 57.07
N LEU A 44 9.24 -5.98 57.15
CA LEU A 44 9.28 -6.78 58.38
C LEU A 44 10.67 -6.73 59.03
N SER A 45 10.71 -6.87 60.36
CA SER A 45 11.97 -7.12 61.07
C SER A 45 12.62 -8.43 60.59
N LYS A 46 13.96 -8.46 60.53
CA LYS A 46 14.75 -9.67 60.24
C LYS A 46 14.50 -10.82 61.22
N THR A 47 13.94 -10.53 62.40
CA THR A 47 13.60 -11.51 63.44
C THR A 47 12.10 -11.85 63.48
N ALA A 48 11.32 -11.44 62.48
CA ALA A 48 9.90 -11.74 62.41
C ALA A 48 9.64 -13.26 62.37
N SER A 49 8.55 -13.72 63.00
CA SER A 49 8.19 -15.13 62.97
C SER A 49 7.82 -15.59 61.55
N PRO A 50 8.01 -16.88 61.22
CA PRO A 50 7.60 -17.42 59.92
C PRO A 50 6.12 -17.17 59.61
N GLU A 51 5.26 -17.28 60.61
CA GLU A 51 3.83 -16.98 60.47
C GLU A 51 3.59 -15.52 60.05
N ARG A 52 4.30 -14.56 60.66
CA ARG A 52 4.14 -13.15 60.34
C ARG A 52 4.61 -12.82 58.93
N VAL A 53 5.71 -13.44 58.50
CA VAL A 53 6.21 -13.35 57.11
C VAL A 53 5.14 -13.84 56.13
N MET A 54 4.53 -15.00 56.41
CA MET A 54 3.49 -15.57 55.55
C MET A 54 2.23 -14.71 55.48
N GLN A 55 1.76 -14.14 56.61
CA GLN A 55 0.63 -13.22 56.63
C GLN A 55 0.88 -11.97 55.80
N ALA A 56 2.06 -11.36 55.93
CA ALA A 56 2.45 -10.20 55.14
C ALA A 56 2.54 -10.57 53.64
N ARG A 57 3.16 -11.71 53.31
CA ARG A 57 3.28 -12.16 51.91
C ARG A 57 1.91 -12.41 51.28
N GLN A 58 0.96 -12.99 52.01
CA GLN A 58 -0.41 -13.18 51.52
C GLN A 58 -1.11 -11.85 51.23
N LEU A 59 -1.01 -10.88 52.14
CA LEU A 59 -1.61 -9.56 51.94
C LEU A 59 -0.95 -8.82 50.76
N LYS A 60 0.38 -8.87 50.64
CA LYS A 60 1.10 -8.34 49.46
C LYS A 60 0.61 -9.00 48.17
N GLY A 61 0.53 -10.34 48.16
CA GLY A 61 0.04 -11.10 47.01
C GLY A 61 -1.37 -10.68 46.58
N TYR A 62 -2.27 -10.42 47.54
CA TYR A 62 -3.60 -9.88 47.26
C TYR A 62 -3.56 -8.46 46.66
N LEU A 63 -2.71 -7.58 47.19
CA LEU A 63 -2.62 -6.17 46.77
C LEU A 63 -1.92 -5.98 45.41
N ILE A 64 -1.00 -6.88 45.05
CA ILE A 64 -0.30 -6.86 43.76
C ILE A 64 -1.25 -6.82 42.57
N PHE A 65 -2.38 -7.54 42.65
CA PHE A 65 -3.39 -7.50 41.60
C PHE A 65 -3.92 -6.08 41.33
N TYR A 66 -4.19 -5.33 42.41
CA TYR A 66 -4.67 -3.95 42.30
C TYR A 66 -3.57 -2.97 41.90
N ASP A 67 -2.36 -3.18 42.42
CA ASP A 67 -1.18 -2.43 41.99
C ASP A 67 -0.97 -2.57 40.48
N GLN A 68 -1.11 -3.78 39.92
CA GLN A 68 -0.95 -4.03 38.49
C GLN A 68 -2.00 -3.29 37.65
N ILE A 69 -3.28 -3.30 38.07
CA ILE A 69 -4.34 -2.55 37.38
C ILE A 69 -4.03 -1.05 37.33
N LEU A 70 -3.55 -0.47 38.44
CA LEU A 70 -3.20 0.94 38.51
C LEU A 70 -1.96 1.26 37.67
N ALA A 71 -0.94 0.41 37.73
CA ALA A 71 0.27 0.55 36.93
C ALA A 71 -0.05 0.48 35.43
N ASP A 72 -0.87 -0.48 34.99
CA ASP A 72 -1.24 -0.61 33.58
C ASP A 72 -2.10 0.57 33.10
N TYR A 73 -2.98 1.10 33.95
CA TYR A 73 -3.69 2.34 33.66
C TYR A 73 -2.72 3.51 33.39
N LEU A 74 -1.70 3.68 34.26
CA LEU A 74 -0.70 4.72 34.10
C LEU A 74 0.18 4.51 32.86
N ALA A 75 0.53 3.26 32.54
CA ALA A 75 1.25 2.90 31.32
C ALA A 75 0.43 3.27 30.07
N GLN A 76 -0.86 2.92 30.06
CA GLN A 76 -1.78 3.30 28.98
C GLN A 76 -1.94 4.82 28.85
N LEU A 77 -2.02 5.54 29.97
CA LEU A 77 -2.12 7.00 29.99
C LEU A 77 -0.84 7.65 29.44
N ALA A 78 0.33 7.18 29.87
CA ALA A 78 1.62 7.67 29.38
C ALA A 78 1.80 7.46 27.88
N HIS A 79 1.23 6.38 27.34
CA HIS A 79 1.29 6.02 25.93
C HIS A 79 0.10 6.52 25.10
N PHE A 80 -0.81 7.28 25.68
CA PHE A 80 -1.95 7.89 24.98
C PHE A 80 -1.55 8.70 23.74
N PRO A 81 -0.45 9.50 23.74
CA PRO A 81 0.00 10.18 22.52
C PRO A 81 0.40 9.23 21.39
N LYS A 82 0.96 8.06 21.71
CA LYS A 82 1.29 7.03 20.72
C LYS A 82 0.00 6.46 20.12
N LEU A 83 -1.00 6.15 20.95
CA LEU A 83 -2.28 5.61 20.47
C LEU A 83 -2.91 6.45 19.34
N PHE A 84 -2.88 7.77 19.47
CA PHE A 84 -3.41 8.73 18.49
C PHE A 84 -2.39 9.25 17.47
N SER A 85 -1.14 8.76 17.50
CA SER A 85 -0.12 9.19 16.54
C SER A 85 -0.38 8.57 15.17
N LEU A 86 0.14 9.24 14.13
CA LEU A 86 0.20 8.73 12.76
C LEU A 86 1.52 7.98 12.47
N ASP A 87 2.25 7.56 13.50
CA ASP A 87 3.50 6.82 13.33
C ASP A 87 3.22 5.39 12.81
N PRO A 88 3.75 5.01 11.64
CA PRO A 88 3.58 3.66 11.10
C PRO A 88 4.38 2.60 11.87
N ALA A 89 5.35 2.98 12.71
CA ALA A 89 6.12 2.04 13.53
C ALA A 89 5.34 1.50 14.74
N ILE A 90 4.12 1.97 14.98
CA ILE A 90 3.27 1.49 16.06
C ILE A 90 2.76 0.09 15.74
N SER A 91 3.14 -0.86 16.60
CA SER A 91 2.74 -2.26 16.52
C SER A 91 1.87 -2.74 17.70
N ARG A 92 1.45 -1.82 18.58
CA ARG A 92 0.58 -2.12 19.73
C ARG A 92 -0.29 -0.94 20.15
N THR A 93 -1.40 -1.23 20.80
CA THR A 93 -2.33 -0.21 21.33
C THR A 93 -2.71 -0.39 22.79
N TYR A 94 -2.38 -1.54 23.38
CA TYR A 94 -2.39 -1.77 24.83
C TYR A 94 -0.98 -1.64 25.40
N PHE A 95 -0.89 -0.93 26.52
CA PHE A 95 0.37 -0.71 27.23
C PHE A 95 0.22 -1.12 28.68
N SER A 96 1.15 -1.95 29.13
CA SER A 96 1.28 -2.43 30.49
C SER A 96 2.70 -2.19 30.99
N GLN A 97 2.89 -2.25 32.31
CA GLN A 97 4.21 -2.13 32.93
C GLN A 97 4.35 -3.08 34.11
N PHE A 98 5.58 -3.47 34.45
CA PHE A 98 5.80 -4.23 35.67
C PHE A 98 5.75 -3.38 36.91
N LEU A 99 5.33 -4.03 37.99
CA LEU A 99 5.49 -3.50 39.31
C LEU A 99 6.97 -3.52 39.69
N LYS A 100 7.49 -2.31 39.92
CA LYS A 100 8.85 -2.04 40.35
C LYS A 100 8.80 -1.21 41.63
N ASN A 101 9.93 -1.14 42.35
CA ASN A 101 10.06 -0.34 43.57
C ASN A 101 9.08 -0.73 44.70
N ILE A 102 8.65 -1.99 44.73
CA ILE A 102 7.90 -2.57 45.84
C ILE A 102 8.88 -3.38 46.70
N ALA A 103 8.80 -3.25 48.01
CA ALA A 103 9.62 -4.09 48.90
C ALA A 103 9.11 -5.55 48.87
N GLY A 104 10.00 -6.54 48.92
CA GLY A 104 9.59 -7.93 49.19
C GLY A 104 9.25 -8.14 50.67
N THR A 105 9.07 -9.39 51.09
CA THR A 105 8.91 -9.74 52.52
C THR A 105 10.24 -10.18 53.15
N THR A 106 11.02 -10.98 52.44
CA THR A 106 12.31 -11.53 52.88
C THR A 106 13.42 -11.41 51.84
N GLN A 107 13.05 -11.46 50.57
CA GLN A 107 13.90 -11.33 49.38
C GLN A 107 13.44 -10.11 48.56
N SER A 108 13.96 -9.94 47.35
CA SER A 108 13.47 -8.87 46.47
C SER A 108 12.04 -9.17 46.03
N PHE A 109 11.25 -8.14 45.74
CA PHE A 109 9.86 -8.32 45.29
C PHE A 109 9.79 -9.22 44.06
N GLU A 110 10.69 -9.02 43.10
CA GLU A 110 10.70 -9.74 41.84
C GLU A 110 10.93 -11.24 42.06
N THR A 111 11.86 -11.61 42.94
CA THR A 111 12.13 -13.02 43.27
C THR A 111 10.99 -13.69 44.04
N GLU A 112 10.17 -12.92 44.76
CA GLU A 112 9.08 -13.47 45.59
C GLU A 112 7.76 -13.58 44.83
N PHE A 113 7.51 -12.68 43.89
CA PHE A 113 6.19 -12.50 43.29
C PHE A 113 6.14 -12.71 41.77
N TYR A 114 7.28 -12.84 41.09
CA TYR A 114 7.33 -13.29 39.70
C TYR A 114 7.90 -14.72 39.60
N THR A 115 7.22 -15.57 38.82
CA THR A 115 7.59 -16.98 38.64
C THR A 115 8.82 -17.15 37.74
N ASP A 116 8.97 -16.28 36.74
CA ASP A 116 10.10 -16.27 35.81
C ASP A 116 10.57 -14.83 35.54
N LEU A 117 11.72 -14.47 36.11
CA LEU A 117 12.36 -13.17 35.90
C LEU A 117 12.77 -12.94 34.44
N GLN A 118 12.99 -13.99 33.66
CA GLN A 118 13.37 -13.89 32.26
C GLN A 118 12.17 -13.49 31.39
N GLU A 119 10.96 -13.99 31.70
CA GLU A 119 9.71 -13.55 31.07
C GLU A 119 9.37 -12.08 31.43
N VAL A 120 9.73 -11.65 32.64
CA VAL A 120 9.63 -10.23 33.07
C VAL A 120 10.56 -9.31 32.27
N LEU A 121 11.65 -9.84 31.71
CA LEU A 121 12.59 -9.05 30.90
C LEU A 121 12.31 -9.12 29.39
N ASP A 122 11.49 -10.07 28.93
CA ASP A 122 11.07 -10.18 27.52
C ASP A 122 9.90 -9.25 27.19
N LEU A 123 10.23 -8.00 26.84
CA LEU A 123 9.27 -6.98 26.44
C LEU A 123 8.38 -7.40 25.26
N GLU A 124 8.85 -8.27 24.36
CA GLU A 124 8.09 -8.67 23.16
C GLU A 124 7.07 -9.77 23.50
N GLY A 125 7.46 -10.76 24.28
CA GLY A 125 6.56 -11.79 24.80
C GLY A 125 5.42 -11.21 25.64
N GLN A 126 5.71 -10.17 26.42
CA GLN A 126 4.74 -9.52 27.31
C GLN A 126 3.57 -8.88 26.58
N TRP A 127 3.83 -8.12 25.52
CA TRP A 127 2.75 -7.40 24.85
C TRP A 127 1.83 -8.36 24.11
N LYS A 128 2.38 -9.48 23.61
CA LYS A 128 1.58 -10.57 23.01
C LYS A 128 0.64 -11.25 24.01
N LEU A 129 0.88 -11.14 25.32
CA LEU A 129 -0.08 -11.56 26.35
C LEU A 129 -1.26 -10.59 26.48
N SER A 130 -1.00 -9.29 26.27
CA SER A 130 -2.00 -8.23 26.43
C SER A 130 -2.83 -7.97 25.16
N GLU A 131 -2.26 -8.25 23.98
CA GLU A 131 -2.85 -7.91 22.70
C GLU A 131 -2.38 -8.90 21.63
N ASP A 132 -3.34 -9.49 20.92
CA ASP A 132 -3.08 -10.24 19.70
C ASP A 132 -3.21 -9.34 18.45
N ASP A 133 -2.75 -9.83 17.29
CA ASP A 133 -2.79 -9.08 16.03
C ASP A 133 -4.21 -8.62 15.67
N THR A 134 -5.22 -9.45 15.97
CA THR A 134 -6.62 -9.14 15.69
C THR A 134 -7.09 -7.92 16.51
N SER A 135 -6.80 -7.93 17.80
CA SER A 135 -7.15 -6.85 18.73
C SER A 135 -6.39 -5.57 18.41
N PHE A 136 -5.12 -5.68 18.07
CA PHE A 136 -4.31 -4.56 17.59
C PHE A 136 -4.92 -3.93 16.35
N HIS A 137 -5.19 -4.72 15.31
CA HIS A 137 -5.73 -4.22 14.05
C HIS A 137 -7.09 -3.56 14.26
N ASP A 138 -8.00 -4.15 15.03
CA ASP A 138 -9.31 -3.56 15.34
C ASP A 138 -9.14 -2.20 16.02
N ARG A 139 -8.39 -2.17 17.13
CA ARG A 139 -8.25 -0.96 17.94
C ARG A 139 -7.52 0.15 17.19
N ARG A 140 -6.46 -0.17 16.46
CA ARG A 140 -5.73 0.79 15.63
C ARG A 140 -6.61 1.37 14.53
N ASN A 141 -7.40 0.53 13.85
CA ASN A 141 -8.36 0.99 12.84
C ASN A 141 -9.41 1.94 13.42
N ARG A 142 -10.01 1.62 14.57
CA ARG A 142 -11.01 2.49 15.21
C ARG A 142 -10.44 3.87 15.56
N VAL A 143 -9.18 3.95 16.02
CA VAL A 143 -8.53 5.23 16.32
C VAL A 143 -8.29 6.04 15.05
N LEU A 144 -7.78 5.41 13.99
CA LEU A 144 -7.58 6.09 12.69
C LEU A 144 -8.92 6.54 12.08
N ASP A 145 -9.95 5.72 12.19
CA ASP A 145 -11.31 6.06 11.75
C ASP A 145 -11.87 7.24 12.54
N HIS A 146 -11.64 7.29 13.86
CA HIS A 146 -11.98 8.46 14.68
C HIS A 146 -11.27 9.73 14.20
N LEU A 147 -9.98 9.64 13.87
CA LEU A 147 -9.20 10.78 13.37
C LEU A 147 -9.72 11.26 12.01
N MET A 148 -10.03 10.35 11.09
CA MET A 148 -10.62 10.69 9.78
C MET A 148 -12.02 11.30 9.92
N ALA A 149 -12.84 10.78 10.84
CA ALA A 149 -14.19 11.28 11.07
C ALA A 149 -14.23 12.75 11.51
N ARG A 150 -13.16 13.27 12.15
CA ARG A 150 -13.05 14.70 12.49
C ARG A 150 -13.07 15.61 11.25
N PHE A 151 -12.71 15.07 10.10
CA PHE A 151 -12.71 15.76 8.81
C PHE A 151 -13.87 15.31 7.90
N ALA A 152 -14.85 14.59 8.46
CA ALA A 152 -15.97 13.99 7.72
C ALA A 152 -15.52 13.03 6.59
N GLU A 153 -14.35 12.42 6.73
CA GLU A 153 -13.82 11.45 5.77
C GLU A 153 -14.22 10.02 6.17
N GLN A 154 -14.49 9.18 5.17
CA GLN A 154 -14.88 7.79 5.37
C GLN A 154 -14.10 6.84 4.45
N PHE A 155 -13.39 5.88 5.05
CA PHE A 155 -12.64 4.82 4.34
C PHE A 155 -13.41 3.49 4.21
N THR A 156 -14.66 3.44 4.68
CA THR A 156 -15.44 2.20 4.81
C THR A 156 -15.57 1.43 3.50
N ASN A 157 -15.91 2.10 2.40
CA ASN A 157 -16.07 1.45 1.10
C ASN A 157 -14.78 0.77 0.62
N TYR A 158 -13.64 1.44 0.81
CA TYR A 158 -12.32 0.91 0.46
C TYR A 158 -11.99 -0.33 1.31
N VAL A 159 -12.13 -0.22 2.63
CA VAL A 159 -11.83 -1.30 3.58
C VAL A 159 -12.72 -2.53 3.34
N LEU A 160 -14.02 -2.34 3.13
CA LEU A 160 -14.95 -3.44 2.84
C LEU A 160 -14.61 -4.15 1.53
N LEU A 161 -14.25 -3.39 0.49
CA LEU A 161 -13.84 -3.95 -0.78
C LEU A 161 -12.56 -4.78 -0.66
N MET A 162 -11.53 -4.27 0.03
CA MET A 162 -10.28 -4.99 0.22
C MET A 162 -10.48 -6.27 1.05
N ASN A 163 -11.32 -6.21 2.09
CA ASN A 163 -11.71 -7.37 2.87
C ASN A 163 -12.51 -8.39 2.04
N SER A 164 -13.50 -7.97 1.26
CA SER A 164 -14.25 -8.86 0.34
C SER A 164 -13.31 -9.60 -0.61
N ARG A 165 -12.35 -8.88 -1.21
CA ARG A 165 -11.35 -9.48 -2.11
C ARG A 165 -10.53 -10.56 -1.41
N ARG A 166 -10.05 -10.28 -0.19
CA ARG A 166 -9.31 -11.24 0.65
C ARG A 166 -10.13 -12.51 0.92
N HIS A 167 -11.39 -12.37 1.33
CA HIS A 167 -12.28 -13.51 1.62
C HIS A 167 -12.60 -14.36 0.38
N ASN A 168 -12.69 -13.73 -0.79
CA ASN A 168 -12.99 -14.41 -2.06
C ASN A 168 -11.75 -14.99 -2.75
N GLY A 169 -10.61 -15.12 -2.05
CA GLY A 169 -9.35 -15.63 -2.62
C GLY A 169 -8.77 -14.74 -3.72
N ARG A 170 -9.21 -13.48 -3.82
CA ARG A 170 -8.66 -12.46 -4.72
C ARG A 170 -7.58 -11.67 -3.99
N THR A 171 -6.78 -10.93 -4.76
CA THR A 171 -5.76 -10.04 -4.19
C THR A 171 -6.47 -8.89 -3.45
N GLY A 172 -6.55 -8.96 -2.12
CA GLY A 172 -6.90 -7.85 -1.23
C GLY A 172 -5.67 -7.38 -0.46
N LYS A 173 -5.82 -6.35 0.38
CA LYS A 173 -4.73 -5.87 1.25
C LYS A 173 -4.82 -6.51 2.65
N PRO A 174 -3.69 -6.91 3.27
CA PRO A 174 -3.65 -7.30 4.67
C PRO A 174 -3.98 -6.10 5.58
N ASP A 175 -4.37 -6.37 6.82
CA ASP A 175 -4.84 -5.34 7.76
C ASP A 175 -3.77 -4.26 8.03
N ASN A 176 -2.49 -4.64 8.05
CA ASN A 176 -1.37 -3.70 8.18
C ASN A 176 -1.24 -2.73 7.00
N GLU A 177 -1.48 -3.18 5.77
CA GLU A 177 -1.46 -2.29 4.60
C GLU A 177 -2.66 -1.33 4.62
N LEU A 178 -3.84 -1.79 5.07
CA LEU A 178 -5.00 -0.90 5.26
C LEU A 178 -4.76 0.18 6.32
N ILE A 179 -4.08 -0.19 7.41
CA ILE A 179 -3.64 0.76 8.44
C ILE A 179 -2.65 1.77 7.84
N ALA A 180 -1.69 1.30 7.03
CA ALA A 180 -0.73 2.16 6.35
C ALA A 180 -1.42 3.16 5.40
N ASP A 181 -2.40 2.72 4.62
CA ASP A 181 -3.16 3.59 3.71
C ASP A 181 -3.91 4.69 4.49
N LYS A 182 -4.55 4.34 5.61
CA LYS A 182 -5.23 5.32 6.48
C LYS A 182 -4.26 6.32 7.10
N ILE A 183 -3.10 5.84 7.57
CA ILE A 183 -2.03 6.70 8.11
C ILE A 183 -1.53 7.66 7.04
N GLN A 184 -1.28 7.17 5.83
CA GLN A 184 -0.80 7.98 4.71
C GLN A 184 -1.83 9.04 4.31
N PHE A 185 -3.10 8.66 4.19
CA PHE A 185 -4.19 9.60 3.91
C PHE A 185 -4.29 10.71 4.98
N LEU A 186 -4.24 10.36 6.26
CA LEU A 186 -4.28 11.33 7.36
C LEU A 186 -3.05 12.25 7.39
N THR A 187 -1.86 11.70 7.09
CA THR A 187 -0.60 12.45 7.07
C THR A 187 -0.60 13.48 5.95
N GLU A 188 -1.06 13.11 4.77
CA GLU A 188 -1.12 14.00 3.60
C GLU A 188 -2.40 14.84 3.55
N TYR A 189 -3.33 14.62 4.50
CA TYR A 189 -4.64 15.26 4.54
C TYR A 189 -4.63 16.78 4.33
N PRO A 190 -3.74 17.56 4.98
CA PRO A 190 -3.70 19.01 4.80
C PRO A 190 -3.52 19.43 3.34
N GLU A 191 -2.72 18.68 2.58
CA GLU A 191 -2.46 18.97 1.17
C GLU A 191 -3.61 18.46 0.30
N ILE A 192 -3.98 17.18 0.39
CA ILE A 192 -4.98 16.58 -0.49
C ILE A 192 -6.39 17.14 -0.26
N SER A 193 -6.66 17.71 0.92
CA SER A 193 -7.91 18.41 1.21
C SER A 193 -7.91 19.84 0.65
N ARG A 194 -6.87 20.63 0.96
CA ARG A 194 -6.75 22.02 0.47
C ARG A 194 -6.64 22.09 -1.04
N GLU A 195 -5.91 21.17 -1.64
CA GLU A 195 -5.54 21.18 -3.05
C GLU A 195 -6.45 20.30 -3.91
N ARG A 196 -7.56 19.76 -3.38
CA ARG A 196 -8.44 18.79 -4.07
C ARG A 196 -8.82 19.14 -5.52
N ASN A 197 -8.94 20.42 -5.85
CA ASN A 197 -9.31 20.91 -7.19
C ASN A 197 -8.20 21.74 -7.86
N LYS A 198 -6.97 21.66 -7.33
CA LYS A 198 -5.80 22.36 -7.89
C LYS A 198 -5.30 21.59 -9.11
N ALA A 199 -5.13 22.30 -10.22
CA ALA A 199 -4.47 21.77 -11.40
C ALA A 199 -2.97 21.53 -11.13
N PHE A 200 -2.34 20.68 -11.93
CA PHE A 200 -0.89 20.50 -11.86
C PHE A 200 -0.16 21.74 -12.44
N ASN A 201 1.14 21.86 -12.15
CA ASN A 201 1.97 22.91 -12.74
C ASN A 201 2.25 22.62 -14.22
N TYR A 202 1.56 23.32 -15.10
CA TYR A 202 1.71 23.24 -16.56
C TYR A 202 2.87 24.09 -17.12
N ARG A 203 3.56 24.87 -16.28
CA ARG A 203 4.77 25.64 -16.63
C ARG A 203 5.94 25.26 -15.73
N PRO A 204 6.41 24.00 -15.78
CA PRO A 204 7.63 23.60 -15.09
C PRO A 204 8.83 24.38 -15.62
N GLN A 205 9.83 24.63 -14.76
CA GLN A 205 11.05 25.32 -15.18
C GLN A 205 11.99 24.39 -15.96
N SER A 206 11.85 23.07 -15.77
CA SER A 206 12.65 22.05 -16.42
C SER A 206 11.84 20.78 -16.73
N ASN A 207 12.28 19.99 -17.72
CA ASN A 207 11.61 18.73 -18.08
C ASN A 207 11.65 17.70 -16.94
N SER A 208 12.62 17.78 -16.04
CA SER A 208 12.71 16.91 -14.85
C SER A 208 11.62 17.19 -13.81
N GLU A 209 10.91 18.31 -13.89
CA GLU A 209 9.77 18.63 -13.01
C GLU A 209 8.43 18.09 -13.54
N ILE A 210 8.47 17.30 -14.62
CA ILE A 210 7.27 16.73 -15.25
C ILE A 210 7.14 15.26 -14.90
N TRP A 211 8.20 14.48 -15.10
CA TRP A 211 8.18 13.02 -15.00
C TRP A 211 8.92 12.55 -13.76
N ASP A 212 8.42 11.49 -13.15
CA ASP A 212 8.82 10.95 -11.85
C ASP A 212 8.74 12.01 -10.74
N THR A 213 7.64 12.77 -10.73
CA THR A 213 7.38 13.84 -9.74
C THR A 213 5.94 13.83 -9.23
N ASP A 214 5.69 14.58 -8.16
CA ASP A 214 4.37 14.85 -7.60
C ASP A 214 3.60 15.98 -8.32
N ASN A 215 4.10 16.46 -9.46
CA ASN A 215 3.47 17.49 -10.28
C ASN A 215 2.23 16.94 -11.01
N VAL A 216 1.20 16.64 -10.22
CA VAL A 216 -0.09 16.08 -10.64
C VAL A 216 -1.22 16.90 -10.04
N SER A 217 -2.44 16.75 -10.58
CA SER A 217 -3.59 17.47 -10.05
C SER A 217 -3.91 17.00 -8.64
N GLY A 218 -4.44 17.89 -7.79
CA GLY A 218 -4.79 17.50 -6.42
C GLY A 218 -5.92 16.48 -6.38
N ALA A 219 -6.77 16.43 -7.41
CA ALA A 219 -7.74 15.36 -7.60
C ALA A 219 -7.03 14.00 -7.75
N GLN A 220 -5.97 13.92 -8.56
CA GLN A 220 -5.16 12.71 -8.71
C GLN A 220 -4.52 12.29 -7.37
N LYS A 221 -3.93 13.24 -6.62
CA LYS A 221 -3.37 12.95 -5.28
C LYS A 221 -4.42 12.34 -4.35
N ARG A 222 -5.57 12.99 -4.26
CA ARG A 222 -6.66 12.60 -3.35
C ARG A 222 -7.31 11.28 -3.73
N ILE A 223 -7.63 11.07 -5.01
CA ILE A 223 -8.23 9.82 -5.51
C ILE A 223 -7.28 8.66 -5.24
N SER A 224 -5.99 8.80 -5.53
CA SER A 224 -5.00 7.75 -5.25
C SER A 224 -5.02 7.31 -3.79
N ARG A 225 -5.05 8.24 -2.83
CA ARG A 225 -5.11 7.90 -1.40
C ARG A 225 -6.42 7.25 -0.98
N LEU A 226 -7.56 7.72 -1.51
CA LEU A 226 -8.87 7.11 -1.23
C LEU A 226 -9.02 5.71 -1.81
N THR A 227 -8.25 5.37 -2.83
CA THR A 227 -8.30 4.05 -3.50
C THR A 227 -7.13 3.14 -3.13
N GLY A 228 -6.26 3.57 -2.21
CA GLY A 228 -5.11 2.80 -1.74
C GLY A 228 -4.02 2.60 -2.79
N ILE A 229 -3.87 3.54 -3.73
CA ILE A 229 -2.77 3.59 -4.70
C ILE A 229 -1.56 4.23 -4.01
N ASP A 230 -0.44 3.49 -3.97
CA ASP A 230 0.75 3.86 -3.22
C ASP A 230 1.41 5.16 -3.70
N SER A 231 1.46 5.38 -5.01
CA SER A 231 2.06 6.58 -5.62
C SER A 231 1.12 7.22 -6.63
N TYR A 232 0.88 8.52 -6.44
CA TYR A 232 0.17 9.37 -7.39
C TYR A 232 1.11 10.06 -8.39
N GLU A 233 2.43 9.85 -8.30
CA GLU A 233 3.41 10.55 -9.12
C GLU A 233 3.16 10.33 -10.61
N ARG A 234 3.49 11.34 -11.42
CA ARG A 234 3.51 11.20 -12.87
C ARG A 234 4.74 10.40 -13.26
N ARG A 235 4.60 9.09 -13.32
CA ARG A 235 5.68 8.14 -13.63
C ARG A 235 5.29 7.22 -14.77
N ASN A 236 6.26 6.44 -15.24
CA ASN A 236 5.92 5.39 -16.18
C ASN A 236 5.12 4.29 -15.48
N LEU A 237 3.93 4.02 -16.02
CA LEU A 237 3.11 2.90 -15.60
C LEU A 237 3.51 1.63 -16.35
N ASP A 238 4.19 1.74 -17.51
CA ASP A 238 4.73 0.58 -18.19
C ASP A 238 5.73 -0.19 -17.31
N CYS A 239 5.89 -1.49 -17.61
CA CYS A 239 6.85 -2.34 -16.93
C CYS A 239 7.93 -2.77 -17.94
N PRO A 240 8.94 -1.92 -18.19
CA PRO A 240 9.96 -2.21 -19.20
C PRO A 240 10.84 -3.38 -18.77
N GLU A 241 11.04 -3.56 -17.46
CA GLU A 241 11.82 -4.68 -16.89
C GLU A 241 11.18 -6.04 -17.19
N LEU A 242 9.88 -6.07 -17.47
CA LEU A 242 9.17 -7.29 -17.84
C LEU A 242 9.76 -7.96 -19.07
N LEU A 243 10.24 -7.18 -20.05
CA LEU A 243 10.89 -7.71 -21.25
C LEU A 243 12.13 -8.53 -20.87
N ASP A 244 12.96 -7.97 -20.00
CA ASP A 244 14.25 -8.55 -19.60
C ASP A 244 14.09 -9.75 -18.67
N VAL A 245 12.98 -9.83 -17.92
CA VAL A 245 12.63 -10.97 -17.08
C VAL A 245 11.96 -12.09 -17.88
N LEU A 246 11.06 -11.75 -18.81
CA LEU A 246 10.36 -12.73 -19.63
C LEU A 246 11.31 -13.41 -20.63
N PHE A 247 12.14 -12.62 -21.31
CA PHE A 247 13.08 -13.14 -22.31
C PHE A 247 14.48 -13.27 -21.74
N THR A 248 15.02 -14.48 -21.84
CA THR A 248 16.41 -14.79 -21.54
C THR A 248 17.15 -15.22 -22.79
N THR A 249 18.48 -15.07 -22.80
CA THR A 249 19.32 -15.53 -23.90
C THR A 249 20.22 -16.67 -23.46
N SER A 250 20.43 -17.65 -24.34
CA SER A 250 21.46 -18.68 -24.15
C SER A 250 22.39 -18.77 -25.34
N LYS A 251 23.67 -19.06 -25.10
CA LYS A 251 24.68 -19.22 -26.14
C LYS A 251 24.54 -20.58 -26.84
N SER A 252 24.69 -20.61 -28.16
CA SER A 252 24.73 -21.79 -29.02
C SER A 252 25.88 -21.59 -30.03
N GLY A 253 27.06 -22.11 -29.69
CA GLY A 253 28.30 -21.79 -30.44
C GLY A 253 28.68 -20.31 -30.29
N ALA A 254 28.87 -19.61 -31.42
CA ALA A 254 29.12 -18.16 -31.45
C ALA A 254 27.83 -17.33 -31.49
N GLN A 255 26.65 -17.96 -31.49
CA GLN A 255 25.35 -17.29 -31.64
C GLN A 255 24.52 -17.40 -30.36
N PHE A 256 23.40 -16.67 -30.31
CA PHE A 256 22.47 -16.59 -29.19
C PHE A 256 21.08 -17.06 -29.60
N LEU A 257 20.34 -17.65 -28.67
CA LEU A 257 18.95 -18.06 -28.80
C LEU A 257 18.11 -17.33 -27.76
N LEU A 258 16.88 -16.96 -28.11
CA LEU A 258 15.89 -16.44 -27.16
C LEU A 258 15.16 -17.59 -26.48
N LYS A 259 14.87 -17.41 -25.18
CA LYS A 259 14.16 -18.38 -24.36
C LYS A 259 13.16 -17.69 -23.44
N ILE A 260 12.07 -18.39 -23.16
CA ILE A 260 11.14 -18.05 -22.08
C ILE A 260 11.10 -19.25 -21.15
N LYS A 261 11.15 -18.99 -19.85
CA LYS A 261 11.03 -19.99 -18.79
C LYS A 261 9.80 -19.73 -17.95
N ASP A 262 9.20 -20.79 -17.42
CA ASP A 262 8.15 -20.68 -16.41
C ASP A 262 8.72 -20.27 -15.03
N SER A 263 7.83 -20.17 -14.03
CA SER A 263 8.20 -19.85 -12.64
C SER A 263 9.09 -20.91 -11.97
N SER A 264 9.04 -22.15 -12.45
CA SER A 264 9.89 -23.27 -11.99
C SER A 264 11.22 -23.35 -12.75
N SER A 265 11.57 -22.30 -13.50
CA SER A 265 12.77 -22.23 -14.35
C SER A 265 12.83 -23.26 -15.49
N GLN A 266 11.73 -23.94 -15.82
CA GLN A 266 11.67 -24.82 -16.98
C GLN A 266 11.49 -24.02 -18.27
N GLN A 267 12.16 -24.45 -19.33
CA GLN A 267 12.11 -23.77 -20.62
C GLN A 267 10.82 -24.11 -21.36
N ILE A 268 9.92 -23.14 -21.50
CA ILE A 268 8.65 -23.27 -22.23
C ILE A 268 8.76 -22.81 -23.69
N PHE A 269 9.63 -21.85 -23.98
CA PHE A 269 9.88 -21.38 -25.35
C PHE A 269 11.38 -21.30 -25.64
N LYS A 270 11.77 -21.66 -26.86
CA LYS A 270 13.12 -21.43 -27.41
C LYS A 270 13.01 -21.05 -28.87
N SER A 271 13.75 -20.02 -29.29
CA SER A 271 13.74 -19.58 -30.69
C SER A 271 14.42 -20.59 -31.60
N ARG A 272 13.88 -20.74 -32.81
CA ARG A 272 14.56 -21.42 -33.92
C ARG A 272 15.66 -20.54 -34.51
N GLU A 273 15.40 -19.24 -34.58
CA GLU A 273 16.35 -18.24 -35.07
C GLU A 273 17.56 -18.14 -34.14
N LYS A 274 18.75 -18.02 -34.74
CA LYS A 274 20.02 -17.78 -34.05
C LYS A 274 20.47 -16.34 -34.30
N PHE A 275 20.90 -15.65 -33.26
CA PHE A 275 21.28 -14.24 -33.29
C PHE A 275 22.80 -14.08 -33.12
N PRO A 276 23.42 -13.09 -33.78
CA PRO A 276 24.86 -12.87 -33.65
C PRO A 276 25.27 -12.34 -32.27
N SER A 277 24.38 -11.64 -31.57
CA SER A 277 24.64 -11.10 -30.23
C SER A 277 23.40 -11.14 -29.34
N ARG A 278 23.58 -10.91 -28.02
CA ARG A 278 22.48 -10.77 -27.06
C ARG A 278 21.60 -9.56 -27.41
N GLU A 279 22.21 -8.47 -27.82
CA GLU A 279 21.53 -7.22 -28.20
C GLU A 279 20.64 -7.44 -29.42
N ALA A 280 21.14 -8.15 -30.44
CA ALA A 280 20.35 -8.49 -31.63
C ALA A 280 19.14 -9.40 -31.27
N ALA A 281 19.33 -10.34 -30.35
CA ALA A 281 18.26 -11.18 -29.84
C ALA A 281 17.19 -10.34 -29.10
N MET A 282 17.62 -9.51 -28.14
CA MET A 282 16.72 -8.68 -27.34
C MET A 282 16.01 -7.60 -28.16
N ALA A 283 16.64 -7.04 -29.20
CA ALA A 283 16.00 -6.12 -30.13
C ALA A 283 14.82 -6.78 -30.86
N LYS A 284 14.98 -8.04 -31.28
CA LYS A 284 13.88 -8.81 -31.88
C LYS A 284 12.81 -9.17 -30.85
N ALA A 285 13.21 -9.53 -29.63
CA ALA A 285 12.30 -9.77 -28.51
C ALA A 285 11.44 -8.54 -28.21
N LYS A 286 12.01 -7.32 -28.20
CA LYS A 286 11.29 -6.06 -27.95
C LYS A 286 10.15 -5.81 -28.95
N ILE A 287 10.39 -6.09 -30.24
CA ILE A 287 9.36 -5.95 -31.28
C ILE A 287 8.23 -6.96 -31.04
N ILE A 288 8.59 -8.22 -30.78
CA ILE A 288 7.62 -9.29 -30.51
C ILE A 288 6.89 -9.09 -29.18
N PHE A 289 7.54 -8.53 -28.17
CA PHE A 289 6.99 -8.41 -26.82
C PHE A 289 5.65 -7.66 -26.79
N SER A 290 5.54 -6.62 -27.60
CA SER A 290 4.29 -5.86 -27.75
C SER A 290 3.10 -6.67 -28.28
N VAL A 291 3.30 -7.89 -28.81
CA VAL A 291 2.20 -8.77 -29.23
C VAL A 291 1.62 -9.59 -28.08
N PHE A 292 2.34 -9.80 -26.97
CA PHE A 292 1.81 -10.56 -25.84
C PHE A 292 0.64 -9.87 -25.13
N GLN A 293 0.40 -8.59 -25.43
CA GLN A 293 -0.78 -7.84 -24.96
C GLN A 293 -2.09 -8.31 -25.62
N ASP A 294 -2.03 -9.02 -26.75
CA ASP A 294 -3.19 -9.54 -27.47
C ASP A 294 -3.11 -11.07 -27.58
N GLU A 295 -4.11 -11.75 -27.00
CA GLU A 295 -4.22 -13.21 -26.95
C GLU A 295 -4.31 -13.88 -28.34
N LYS A 296 -4.64 -13.12 -29.39
CA LYS A 296 -4.83 -13.63 -30.75
C LYS A 296 -3.57 -13.61 -31.62
N THR A 297 -2.41 -13.28 -31.05
CA THR A 297 -1.20 -12.98 -31.83
C THR A 297 -0.29 -14.18 -32.10
N ALA A 298 -0.43 -15.26 -31.33
CA ALA A 298 0.25 -16.51 -31.65
C ALA A 298 -0.37 -17.12 -32.91
N THR A 299 0.47 -17.35 -33.92
CA THR A 299 0.07 -18.02 -35.14
C THR A 299 0.54 -19.47 -35.08
N ILE A 300 -0.40 -20.39 -35.19
CA ILE A 300 -0.13 -21.82 -35.30
C ILE A 300 -0.49 -22.23 -36.72
N GLN A 301 0.48 -22.74 -37.47
CA GLN A 301 0.29 -23.16 -38.86
C GLN A 301 0.72 -24.61 -39.04
N GLN A 302 -0.10 -25.38 -39.76
CA GLN A 302 0.27 -26.71 -40.22
C GLN A 302 1.18 -26.60 -41.45
N ARG A 303 2.29 -27.34 -41.45
CA ARG A 303 3.17 -27.41 -42.62
C ARG A 303 2.64 -28.45 -43.61
N PRO A 304 2.49 -28.08 -44.89
CA PRO A 304 2.05 -29.01 -45.93
C PRO A 304 2.99 -30.21 -46.14
N SER A 305 4.27 -30.07 -45.81
CA SER A 305 5.31 -31.07 -46.08
C SER A 305 5.18 -32.35 -45.25
N ASP A 306 4.81 -32.23 -43.98
CA ASP A 306 4.82 -33.34 -43.03
C ASP A 306 3.65 -33.31 -42.04
N GLY A 307 2.67 -32.42 -42.25
CA GLY A 307 1.49 -32.30 -41.40
C GLY A 307 1.75 -31.78 -39.99
N LYS A 308 3.00 -31.48 -39.61
CA LYS A 308 3.35 -30.95 -38.28
C LYS A 308 3.02 -29.46 -38.17
N TYR A 309 2.77 -29.01 -36.95
CA TYR A 309 2.43 -27.63 -36.62
C TYR A 309 3.67 -26.84 -36.18
N VAL A 310 3.68 -25.55 -36.53
CA VAL A 310 4.71 -24.58 -36.12
C VAL A 310 4.03 -23.47 -35.33
N LEU A 311 4.59 -23.15 -34.16
CA LEU A 311 4.24 -21.97 -33.38
C LEU A 311 5.20 -20.83 -33.69
N PHE A 312 4.66 -19.65 -34.01
CA PHE A 312 5.46 -18.43 -34.13
C PHE A 312 4.68 -17.19 -33.69
N PHE A 313 5.42 -16.19 -33.23
CA PHE A 313 4.92 -14.87 -32.90
C PHE A 313 5.27 -13.92 -34.03
N LYS A 314 4.31 -13.11 -34.51
CA LYS A 314 4.50 -12.22 -35.65
C LYS A 314 4.00 -10.81 -35.36
N LYS A 315 4.82 -9.81 -35.68
CA LYS A 315 4.43 -8.39 -35.74
C LYS A 315 5.03 -7.73 -36.97
N GLY A 316 4.17 -7.28 -37.89
CA GLY A 316 4.62 -6.76 -39.19
C GLY A 316 5.44 -7.80 -39.96
N SER A 317 6.66 -7.42 -40.35
CA SER A 317 7.63 -8.31 -41.01
C SER A 317 8.47 -9.16 -40.04
N THR A 318 8.39 -8.90 -38.73
CA THR A 318 9.19 -9.59 -37.72
C THR A 318 8.46 -10.85 -37.25
N GLN A 319 9.15 -11.99 -37.30
CA GLN A 319 8.66 -13.28 -36.82
C GLN A 319 9.67 -13.93 -35.87
N LEU A 320 9.20 -14.51 -34.77
CA LEU A 320 9.98 -15.34 -33.85
C LEU A 320 9.35 -16.72 -33.74
N THR A 321 10.10 -17.74 -34.14
CA THR A 321 9.58 -19.09 -34.35
C THR A 321 10.04 -20.01 -33.23
N HIS A 322 9.16 -20.86 -32.72
CA HIS A 322 9.55 -21.90 -31.78
C HIS A 322 10.43 -22.96 -32.47
N ASP A 323 11.41 -23.53 -31.77
CA ASP A 323 12.34 -24.50 -32.37
C ASP A 323 11.69 -25.87 -32.61
N ARG A 324 10.75 -26.27 -31.74
CA ARG A 324 10.04 -27.55 -31.85
C ARG A 324 8.90 -27.48 -32.87
N LEU A 325 8.74 -28.59 -33.57
CA LEU A 325 7.59 -28.90 -34.42
C LEU A 325 6.62 -29.78 -33.64
N PHE A 326 5.34 -29.49 -33.71
CA PHE A 326 4.31 -30.14 -32.89
C PHE A 326 3.49 -31.11 -33.73
N ASP A 327 3.05 -32.22 -33.14
CA ASP A 327 2.25 -33.21 -33.87
C ASP A 327 0.76 -32.82 -33.92
N SER A 328 0.33 -31.91 -33.04
CA SER A 328 -1.04 -31.38 -33.03
C SER A 328 -1.09 -29.88 -32.75
N GLN A 329 -2.18 -29.24 -33.19
CA GLN A 329 -2.45 -27.84 -32.84
C GLN A 329 -2.63 -27.64 -31.33
N VAL A 330 -3.21 -28.62 -30.62
CA VAL A 330 -3.42 -28.55 -29.16
C VAL A 330 -2.10 -28.45 -28.41
N GLU A 331 -1.10 -29.23 -28.81
CA GLU A 331 0.23 -29.20 -28.20
C GLU A 331 0.93 -27.84 -28.41
N ALA A 332 0.82 -27.27 -29.61
CA ALA A 332 1.34 -25.92 -29.90
C ALA A 332 0.59 -24.84 -29.11
N SER A 333 -0.73 -24.95 -28.98
CA SER A 333 -1.56 -24.06 -28.16
C SER A 333 -1.19 -24.13 -26.69
N ALA A 334 -0.86 -25.31 -26.15
CA ALA A 334 -0.44 -25.46 -24.77
C ALA A 334 0.84 -24.65 -24.46
N ILE A 335 1.81 -24.64 -25.37
CA ILE A 335 3.01 -23.79 -25.22
C ILE A 335 2.66 -22.31 -25.25
N TRP A 336 1.76 -21.88 -26.14
CA TRP A 336 1.29 -20.49 -26.15
C TRP A 336 0.62 -20.11 -24.83
N HIS A 337 -0.27 -20.95 -24.32
CA HIS A 337 -0.93 -20.72 -23.03
C HIS A 337 0.06 -20.62 -21.88
N ALA A 338 1.08 -21.48 -21.83
CA ALA A 338 2.14 -21.41 -20.82
C ALA A 338 2.96 -20.10 -20.91
N VAL A 339 3.25 -19.61 -22.12
CA VAL A 339 3.94 -18.32 -22.31
C VAL A 339 3.06 -17.15 -21.86
N GLN A 340 1.76 -17.20 -22.18
CA GLN A 340 0.79 -16.20 -21.72
C GLN A 340 0.60 -16.21 -20.21
N GLU A 341 0.56 -17.39 -19.60
CA GLU A 341 0.51 -17.56 -18.14
C GLU A 341 1.74 -16.94 -17.49
N ARG A 342 2.96 -17.27 -17.97
CA ARG A 342 4.19 -16.64 -17.47
C ARG A 342 4.18 -15.12 -17.62
N TYR A 343 3.70 -14.60 -18.75
CA TYR A 343 3.56 -13.16 -18.96
C TYR A 343 2.61 -12.52 -17.93
N ARG A 344 1.44 -13.14 -17.68
CA ARG A 344 0.48 -12.67 -16.68
C ARG A 344 1.00 -12.79 -15.24
N ASP A 345 1.73 -13.84 -14.91
CA ASP A 345 2.34 -14.04 -13.59
C ASP A 345 3.32 -12.92 -13.27
N LEU A 346 4.21 -12.61 -14.22
CA LEU A 346 5.17 -11.53 -14.09
C LEU A 346 4.50 -10.14 -14.04
N LEU A 347 3.41 -9.93 -14.79
CA LEU A 347 2.63 -8.69 -14.73
C LEU A 347 1.95 -8.48 -13.38
N THR A 348 1.34 -9.55 -12.83
CA THR A 348 0.50 -9.49 -11.64
C THR A 348 1.26 -9.75 -10.33
N GLY A 349 2.54 -10.14 -10.42
CA GLY A 349 3.38 -10.44 -9.26
C GLY A 349 3.00 -11.75 -8.55
N ARG A 350 2.24 -12.64 -9.19
CA ARG A 350 1.91 -13.96 -8.65
C ARG A 350 2.99 -14.96 -9.06
N SER A 351 3.95 -15.23 -8.18
CA SER A 351 4.72 -16.47 -8.27
C SER A 351 4.19 -17.48 -7.24
N PRO A 352 3.97 -18.76 -7.63
CA PRO A 352 3.87 -19.83 -6.65
C PRO A 352 5.20 -19.87 -5.89
N GLY A 353 5.20 -19.57 -4.58
CA GLY A 353 6.40 -19.65 -3.73
C GLY A 353 6.92 -18.36 -3.09
N GLY A 354 6.18 -17.24 -3.16
CA GLY A 354 6.27 -16.15 -2.16
C GLY A 354 7.59 -15.36 -2.03
N SER A 355 8.54 -15.49 -2.97
CA SER A 355 9.86 -14.82 -2.86
C SER A 355 10.24 -13.92 -4.04
N GLU A 356 9.44 -13.84 -5.11
CA GLU A 356 9.68 -12.87 -6.18
C GLU A 356 9.03 -11.52 -5.81
N LYS A 357 9.88 -10.50 -5.68
CA LYS A 357 9.49 -9.07 -5.58
C LYS A 357 8.49 -8.76 -6.68
N ILE A 358 7.33 -8.21 -6.32
CA ILE A 358 6.30 -7.75 -7.26
C ILE A 358 6.96 -6.83 -8.30
N LEU A 359 7.12 -7.32 -9.52
CA LEU A 359 7.91 -6.63 -10.55
C LEU A 359 7.10 -5.48 -11.19
N CYS A 360 5.84 -5.77 -11.55
CA CYS A 360 5.07 -4.92 -12.47
C CYS A 360 3.69 -4.48 -11.97
N ASN A 361 3.19 -5.00 -10.83
CA ASN A 361 1.88 -4.62 -10.29
C ASN A 361 1.94 -3.23 -9.62
N LYS A 362 2.26 -2.20 -10.42
CA LYS A 362 2.37 -0.80 -10.01
C LYS A 362 1.05 -0.08 -10.31
N GLU A 363 0.15 -0.02 -9.33
CA GLU A 363 -1.11 0.71 -9.47
C GLU A 363 -0.86 2.22 -9.62
N GLY A 364 -1.70 2.88 -10.42
CA GLY A 364 -1.56 4.29 -10.79
C GLY A 364 -2.44 4.62 -11.98
N PHE A 365 -2.63 5.90 -12.27
CA PHE A 365 -3.42 6.38 -13.40
C PHE A 365 -2.93 7.75 -13.85
N PHE A 366 -3.31 8.15 -15.06
CA PHE A 366 -3.09 9.51 -15.54
C PHE A 366 -4.41 10.27 -15.61
N LEU A 367 -4.47 11.44 -14.99
CA LEU A 367 -5.52 12.43 -15.23
C LEU A 367 -5.03 13.43 -16.28
N ILE A 368 -5.73 13.47 -17.41
CA ILE A 368 -5.43 14.37 -18.53
C ILE A 368 -6.47 15.49 -18.54
N GLU A 369 -6.03 16.72 -18.32
CA GLU A 369 -6.86 17.92 -18.45
C GLU A 369 -6.95 18.32 -19.93
N HIS A 370 -8.14 18.28 -20.54
CA HIS A 370 -8.27 18.46 -21.98
C HIS A 370 -7.95 19.88 -22.45
N ILE A 371 -8.02 20.88 -21.58
CA ILE A 371 -7.61 22.25 -21.91
C ILE A 371 -6.15 22.33 -22.39
N LEU A 372 -5.32 21.35 -22.02
CA LEU A 372 -3.93 21.24 -22.45
C LEU A 372 -3.78 20.63 -23.85
N LEU A 373 -4.82 19.99 -24.35
CA LEU A 373 -4.91 19.50 -25.72
C LEU A 373 -5.43 20.58 -26.67
N ARG A 374 -5.78 21.77 -26.13
CA ARG A 374 -6.14 22.93 -26.96
C ARG A 374 -4.93 23.30 -27.81
N PRO A 375 -5.12 23.51 -29.11
CA PRO A 375 -4.00 23.81 -29.97
C PRO A 375 -3.67 25.33 -29.87
N PHE A 376 -2.38 25.69 -29.87
CA PHE A 376 -1.88 27.02 -29.43
C PHE A 376 -1.14 27.79 -30.55
N GLN A 377 -0.98 27.23 -31.75
CA GLN A 377 -0.19 27.83 -32.84
C GLN A 377 -1.08 28.36 -33.98
N GLU A 378 -0.54 29.31 -34.74
CA GLU A 378 -1.21 29.89 -35.90
C GLU A 378 -1.34 28.83 -37.02
N GLY A 379 -2.57 28.49 -37.40
CA GLY A 379 -2.90 27.39 -38.33
C GLY A 379 -3.56 26.18 -37.66
N ASP A 380 -3.57 26.13 -36.33
CA ASP A 380 -4.38 25.18 -35.59
C ASP A 380 -5.86 25.59 -35.65
N THR A 381 -6.73 24.69 -36.13
CA THR A 381 -8.18 24.90 -36.06
C THR A 381 -8.64 24.79 -34.61
N LEU A 382 -8.77 25.94 -33.94
CA LEU A 382 -9.49 26.04 -32.67
C LEU A 382 -10.93 25.61 -32.91
N MET A 383 -11.45 24.68 -32.10
CA MET A 383 -12.90 24.59 -31.93
C MET A 383 -13.33 25.77 -31.06
N ASP A 384 -14.31 26.54 -31.53
CA ASP A 384 -14.85 27.69 -30.79
C ASP A 384 -15.47 27.24 -29.46
N ILE A 385 -15.34 28.07 -28.43
CA ILE A 385 -16.08 27.89 -27.18
C ILE A 385 -17.56 28.08 -27.53
N CYS A 386 -18.32 26.99 -27.57
CA CYS A 386 -19.69 27.04 -28.06
C CYS A 386 -20.66 27.49 -26.97
N LEU A 387 -20.70 28.81 -26.78
CA LEU A 387 -21.71 29.53 -26.01
C LEU A 387 -22.54 30.36 -26.99
N GLY A 388 -23.79 29.97 -27.22
CA GLY A 388 -24.72 30.80 -28.00
C GLY A 388 -24.96 32.16 -27.32
N PRO A 389 -25.51 33.15 -28.03
CA PRO A 389 -25.88 34.47 -27.48
C PRO A 389 -26.78 34.38 -26.23
N ASP A 390 -27.52 33.28 -26.11
CA ASP A 390 -28.48 33.00 -25.03
C ASP A 390 -27.88 32.12 -23.90
N CYS A 391 -26.57 31.85 -23.93
CA CYS A 391 -25.87 30.94 -23.01
C CYS A 391 -26.36 29.47 -23.03
N GLU A 392 -27.14 29.05 -24.03
CA GLU A 392 -27.44 27.63 -24.28
C GLU A 392 -26.21 26.93 -24.87
N GLY A 393 -25.85 25.78 -24.30
CA GLY A 393 -24.65 25.02 -24.68
C GLY A 393 -24.86 24.16 -25.93
N CYS A 394 -23.90 24.20 -26.85
CA CYS A 394 -23.92 23.40 -28.08
C CYS A 394 -23.44 21.96 -27.84
N GLY A 395 -24.24 21.10 -27.23
CA GLY A 395 -24.02 19.64 -27.19
C GLY A 395 -22.56 19.18 -26.99
N ASP A 396 -22.04 18.37 -27.94
CA ASP A 396 -20.71 17.73 -27.89
C ASP A 396 -19.60 18.48 -28.66
N GLU A 397 -19.81 19.76 -29.01
CA GLU A 397 -18.98 20.50 -29.98
C GLU A 397 -17.68 21.11 -29.39
N ASP A 398 -17.58 21.28 -28.06
CA ASP A 398 -16.32 21.66 -27.39
C ASP A 398 -15.69 20.42 -26.72
N PRO A 399 -14.61 19.83 -27.29
CA PRO A 399 -13.98 18.65 -26.73
C PRO A 399 -12.97 18.96 -25.61
N TYR A 400 -12.74 20.24 -25.29
CA TYR A 400 -11.66 20.69 -24.41
C TYR A 400 -12.14 21.22 -23.08
N SER A 401 -13.12 22.13 -23.08
CA SER A 401 -13.55 22.79 -21.85
C SER A 401 -14.24 21.81 -20.91
N PHE A 402 -13.93 21.95 -19.62
CA PHE A 402 -14.54 21.18 -18.54
C PHE A 402 -14.51 19.66 -18.77
N ARG A 403 -13.45 19.15 -19.41
CA ARG A 403 -13.28 17.73 -19.72
C ARG A 403 -11.94 17.23 -19.19
N VAL A 404 -11.97 16.06 -18.57
CA VAL A 404 -10.77 15.30 -18.19
C VAL A 404 -10.90 13.87 -18.66
N SER A 405 -9.80 13.25 -19.06
CA SER A 405 -9.73 11.82 -19.33
C SER A 405 -8.91 11.11 -18.26
N ILE A 406 -9.38 9.95 -17.81
CA ILE A 406 -8.63 9.08 -16.91
C ILE A 406 -8.07 7.89 -17.67
N VAL A 407 -6.75 7.77 -17.73
CA VAL A 407 -6.08 6.65 -18.39
C VAL A 407 -5.63 5.64 -17.35
N LEU A 408 -6.18 4.43 -17.45
CA LEU A 408 -5.91 3.33 -16.53
C LEU A 408 -5.08 2.23 -17.18
N PRO A 409 -4.04 1.71 -16.51
CA PRO A 409 -3.34 0.52 -16.96
C PRO A 409 -4.26 -0.71 -16.83
N TYR A 410 -4.27 -1.59 -17.84
CA TYR A 410 -5.19 -2.73 -17.87
C TYR A 410 -4.73 -3.92 -17.00
N TRP A 411 -3.44 -4.00 -16.69
CA TRP A 411 -2.80 -5.17 -16.08
C TRP A 411 -2.75 -5.21 -14.54
N PRO A 412 -2.76 -4.11 -13.76
CA PRO A 412 -2.69 -4.24 -12.31
C PRO A 412 -3.87 -5.00 -11.73
N THR A 413 -3.62 -5.82 -10.71
CA THR A 413 -4.61 -6.74 -10.14
C THR A 413 -5.81 -6.01 -9.52
N GLY A 414 -5.62 -4.80 -8.97
CA GLY A 414 -6.72 -3.91 -8.58
C GLY A 414 -7.65 -3.64 -9.75
N PHE A 415 -7.11 -3.11 -10.85
CA PHE A 415 -7.86 -2.79 -12.05
C PHE A 415 -8.31 -3.99 -12.86
N GLN A 416 -7.86 -5.23 -12.67
CA GLN A 416 -8.48 -6.38 -13.36
C GLN A 416 -9.83 -6.78 -12.74
N ASP A 417 -10.06 -6.41 -11.49
CA ASP A 417 -11.28 -6.73 -10.76
C ASP A 417 -12.40 -5.70 -11.04
N ARG A 418 -13.58 -6.20 -11.41
CA ARG A 418 -14.72 -5.36 -11.78
C ARG A 418 -15.31 -4.58 -10.59
N GLU A 419 -15.24 -5.10 -9.38
CA GLU A 419 -15.76 -4.41 -8.19
C GLU A 419 -14.87 -3.23 -7.84
N PHE A 420 -13.55 -3.41 -7.92
CA PHE A 420 -12.60 -2.32 -7.73
C PHE A 420 -12.68 -1.26 -8.83
N ARG A 421 -12.85 -1.65 -10.10
CA ARG A 421 -13.12 -0.65 -11.17
C ARG A 421 -14.34 0.20 -10.86
N ARG A 422 -15.46 -0.42 -10.48
CA ARG A 422 -16.69 0.32 -10.13
C ARG A 422 -16.48 1.24 -8.93
N PHE A 423 -15.78 0.77 -7.90
CA PHE A 423 -15.42 1.57 -6.75
C PHE A 423 -14.55 2.77 -7.16
N PHE A 424 -13.49 2.54 -7.93
CA PHE A 424 -12.59 3.56 -8.44
C PHE A 424 -13.33 4.60 -9.30
N GLU A 425 -14.17 4.17 -10.24
CA GLU A 425 -15.02 5.02 -11.08
C GLU A 425 -16.00 5.87 -10.25
N ARG A 426 -16.59 5.30 -9.19
CA ARG A 426 -17.45 6.05 -8.27
C ARG A 426 -16.64 7.09 -7.51
N THR A 427 -15.49 6.71 -6.97
CA THR A 427 -14.58 7.63 -6.26
C THR A 427 -14.17 8.78 -7.18
N LEU A 428 -13.81 8.52 -8.43
CA LEU A 428 -13.52 9.56 -9.42
C LEU A 428 -14.67 10.58 -9.54
N ARG A 429 -15.90 10.10 -9.71
CA ARG A 429 -17.10 10.95 -9.87
C ARG A 429 -17.43 11.75 -8.61
N GLU A 430 -17.16 11.20 -7.43
CA GLU A 430 -17.39 11.87 -6.15
C GLU A 430 -16.32 12.93 -5.84
N GLN A 431 -15.08 12.72 -6.30
CA GLN A 431 -13.97 13.65 -6.02
C GLN A 431 -13.81 14.76 -7.06
N ILE A 432 -14.21 14.52 -8.31
CA ILE A 432 -14.11 15.51 -9.38
C ILE A 432 -15.29 16.50 -9.32
N PRO A 433 -15.06 17.82 -9.54
CA PRO A 433 -16.13 18.80 -9.57
C PRO A 433 -17.26 18.45 -10.55
N ALA A 434 -18.51 18.63 -10.14
CA ALA A 434 -19.69 18.22 -10.93
C ALA A 434 -19.80 18.88 -12.31
N HIS A 435 -19.15 20.03 -12.52
CA HIS A 435 -19.13 20.71 -13.81
C HIS A 435 -18.05 20.18 -14.76
N ILE A 436 -17.17 19.28 -14.31
CA ILE A 436 -16.12 18.65 -15.13
C ILE A 436 -16.59 17.26 -15.55
N LEU A 437 -16.67 17.03 -16.86
CA LEU A 437 -16.95 15.75 -17.47
C LEU A 437 -15.70 14.86 -17.41
N VAL A 438 -15.85 13.70 -16.77
CA VAL A 438 -14.83 12.65 -16.68
C VAL A 438 -15.07 11.62 -17.77
N LYS A 439 -14.05 11.36 -18.59
CA LYS A 439 -14.06 10.33 -19.64
C LYS A 439 -13.12 9.18 -19.34
#